data_AF-A0AAV6HHQ2-F1
#
_entry.id   AF-A0AAV6HHQ2-F1
#
_cell.length_a   1.000
_cell.length_b   1.000
_cell.length_c   1.000
_cell.angle_alpha   90.00
_cell.angle_beta   90.00
_cell.angle_gamma   90.00
#
_symmetry.space_group_name_H-M   'P 1'
#
loop_
_entity.id
_entity.type
_entity.pdbx_description
1 polymer ?
#
loop_
_entity_poly.entity_id
_entity_poly.type
_entity_poly.pdbx_seq_one_letter_code
_entity_poly.pdbx_strand_id
1 'polypeptide(L)'
;YLTAKLQKYLRNTREQEHLFRCLRRHLVKVLISHLVEKHGFYPPSAEKLALAKGIITTFPSLRVQIDGNGEEYEHFYEPASHSGFLEMRLRNIRRKLEAALDTGARSEQDQGESSETGEWITLMKQLRPSSENIPSIKSAMENTYTRRRSWISKATPTLTEIFNEYPRFLDMPSLMDIEFGKLEKQTNSSGNGKRASFQS
;
A
#
# COMPACT_ATOMS: atom_id res chain seq x y z
N TYR A 1 46.84 -10.83 -30.42
CA TYR A 1 45.96 -9.70 -30.78
C TYR A 1 44.46 -10.06 -30.70
N LEU A 2 44.01 -11.19 -31.26
CA LEU A 2 42.61 -11.65 -31.15
C LEU A 2 42.13 -11.88 -29.70
N THR A 3 42.97 -12.45 -28.84
CA THR A 3 42.62 -12.77 -27.43
C THR A 3 42.33 -11.53 -26.59
N ALA A 4 43.09 -10.45 -26.75
CA ALA A 4 42.86 -9.19 -26.03
C ALA A 4 41.58 -8.47 -26.51
N LYS A 5 41.27 -8.53 -27.81
CA LYS A 5 40.05 -7.95 -28.40
C LYS A 5 38.81 -8.72 -27.94
N LEU A 6 38.87 -10.05 -27.90
CA LEU A 6 37.81 -10.92 -27.37
C LEU A 6 37.59 -10.69 -25.87
N GLN A 7 38.65 -10.60 -25.06
CA GLN A 7 38.52 -10.28 -23.62
C GLN A 7 37.93 -8.90 -23.36
N LYS A 8 38.28 -7.89 -24.17
CA LYS A 8 37.67 -6.55 -24.10
C LYS A 8 36.18 -6.61 -24.46
N TYR A 9 35.82 -7.34 -25.50
CA TYR A 9 34.41 -7.53 -25.90
C TYR A 9 33.60 -8.23 -24.79
N LEU A 10 34.10 -9.35 -24.25
CA LEU A 10 33.44 -10.09 -23.16
C LEU A 10 33.27 -9.27 -21.87
N ARG A 11 34.25 -8.43 -21.52
CA ARG A 11 34.11 -7.50 -20.38
C ARG A 11 33.02 -6.46 -20.65
N ASN A 12 33.02 -5.86 -21.84
CA ASN A 12 32.03 -4.87 -22.22
C ASN A 12 30.61 -5.48 -22.21
N THR A 13 30.43 -6.70 -22.72
CA THR A 13 29.13 -7.40 -22.65
C THR A 13 28.69 -7.67 -21.21
N ARG A 14 29.60 -8.14 -20.34
CA ARG A 14 29.28 -8.38 -18.91
C ARG A 14 28.95 -7.08 -18.16
N GLU A 15 29.66 -6.00 -18.45
CA GLU A 15 29.40 -4.68 -17.86
C GLU A 15 28.04 -4.14 -18.31
N GLN A 16 27.70 -4.29 -19.60
CA GLN A 16 26.38 -3.92 -20.15
C GLN A 16 25.25 -4.77 -19.53
N GLU A 17 25.43 -6.08 -19.39
CA GLU A 17 24.47 -6.96 -18.70
C GLU A 17 24.29 -6.61 -17.21
N HIS A 18 25.39 -6.24 -16.53
CA HIS A 18 25.35 -5.82 -15.14
C HIS A 18 24.64 -4.47 -14.97
N LEU A 19 24.95 -3.49 -15.82
CA LEU A 19 24.25 -2.21 -15.91
C LEU A 19 22.75 -2.41 -16.12
N PHE A 20 22.37 -3.28 -17.06
CA PHE A 20 20.98 -3.62 -17.33
C PHE A 20 20.28 -4.24 -16.11
N ARG A 21 20.96 -5.14 -15.39
CA ARG A 21 20.45 -5.76 -14.16
C ARG A 21 20.27 -4.74 -13.02
N CYS A 22 21.19 -3.80 -12.87
CA CYS A 22 21.10 -2.71 -11.88
C CYS A 22 19.95 -1.76 -12.21
N LEU A 23 19.83 -1.32 -13.46
CA LEU A 23 18.75 -0.45 -13.92
C LEU A 23 17.39 -1.13 -13.73
N ARG A 24 17.26 -2.41 -14.09
CA ARG A 24 16.05 -3.20 -13.85
C ARG A 24 15.67 -3.25 -12.38
N ARG A 25 16.63 -3.52 -11.49
CA ARG A 25 16.38 -3.55 -10.04
C ARG A 25 15.97 -2.18 -9.51
N HIS A 26 16.51 -1.10 -10.06
CA HIS A 26 16.18 0.26 -9.68
C HIS A 26 14.76 0.65 -10.14
N LEU A 27 14.44 0.39 -11.40
CA LEU A 27 13.10 0.59 -11.95
C LEU A 27 12.03 -0.13 -11.10
N VAL A 28 12.23 -1.42 -10.79
CA VAL A 28 11.25 -2.15 -9.98
C VAL A 28 11.16 -1.60 -8.56
N LYS A 29 12.25 -1.05 -7.98
CA LYS A 29 12.16 -0.34 -6.69
C LYS A 29 11.25 0.89 -6.81
N VAL A 30 11.45 1.73 -7.83
CA VAL A 30 10.63 2.94 -8.05
C VAL A 30 9.15 2.56 -8.22
N LEU A 31 8.85 1.54 -9.02
CA LEU A 31 7.49 1.06 -9.23
C LEU A 31 6.83 0.53 -7.95
N ILE A 32 7.58 -0.19 -7.11
CA ILE A 32 7.09 -0.67 -5.82
C ILE A 32 6.89 0.49 -4.85
N SER A 33 7.80 1.47 -4.83
CA SER A 33 7.63 2.68 -4.04
C SER A 33 6.34 3.40 -4.40
N HIS A 34 6.05 3.57 -5.70
CA HIS A 34 4.80 4.14 -6.17
C HIS A 34 3.57 3.30 -5.77
N LEU A 35 3.68 1.96 -5.85
CA LEU A 35 2.61 1.06 -5.42
C LEU A 35 2.31 1.20 -3.92
N VAL A 36 3.36 1.34 -3.10
CA VAL A 36 3.24 1.52 -1.64
C VAL A 36 2.72 2.90 -1.29
N GLU A 37 3.12 3.94 -2.01
CA GLU A 37 2.60 5.30 -1.84
C GLU A 37 1.09 5.36 -2.09
N LYS A 38 0.63 4.70 -3.15
CA LYS A 38 -0.78 4.73 -3.55
C LYS A 38 -1.69 3.81 -2.73
N HIS A 39 -1.20 2.62 -2.35
CA HIS A 39 -2.04 1.58 -1.74
C HIS A 39 -1.57 1.12 -0.34
N GLY A 40 -0.56 1.80 0.22
CA GLY A 40 0.06 1.41 1.49
C GLY A 40 0.91 0.15 1.38
N PHE A 41 1.31 -0.40 2.53
CA PHE A 41 2.22 -1.56 2.58
C PHE A 41 1.54 -2.88 2.19
N TYR A 42 0.22 -2.91 2.03
CA TYR A 42 -0.57 -4.09 1.65
C TYR A 42 -1.42 -3.82 0.39
N PRO A 43 -0.79 -3.66 -0.79
CA PRO A 43 -1.55 -3.42 -2.02
C PRO A 43 -2.48 -4.60 -2.38
N PRO A 44 -3.66 -4.34 -2.96
CA PRO A 44 -4.56 -5.37 -3.45
C PRO A 44 -3.92 -6.31 -4.48
N SER A 45 -4.42 -7.54 -4.58
CA SER A 45 -3.93 -8.54 -5.56
C SER A 45 -4.05 -8.04 -7.00
N ALA A 46 -5.16 -7.35 -7.32
CA ALA A 46 -5.41 -6.80 -8.65
C ALA A 46 -4.35 -5.74 -9.05
N GLU A 47 -3.96 -4.86 -8.13
CA GLU A 47 -2.96 -3.81 -8.38
C GLU A 47 -1.56 -4.41 -8.56
N LYS A 48 -1.20 -5.43 -7.76
CA LYS A 48 0.06 -6.18 -7.94
C LYS A 48 0.12 -6.85 -9.31
N LEU A 49 -1.00 -7.45 -9.75
CA LEU A 49 -1.11 -8.10 -11.04
C LEU A 49 -1.03 -7.10 -12.20
N ALA A 50 -1.74 -5.98 -12.10
CA ALA A 50 -1.70 -4.90 -13.08
C ALA A 50 -0.27 -4.36 -13.24
N LEU A 51 0.46 -4.17 -12.13
CA LEU A 51 1.85 -3.73 -12.16
C LEU A 51 2.76 -4.77 -12.82
N ALA A 52 2.61 -6.06 -12.48
CA ALA A 52 3.40 -7.14 -13.09
C ALA A 52 3.21 -7.18 -14.61
N LYS A 53 1.97 -7.11 -15.09
CA LYS A 53 1.64 -7.02 -16.52
C LYS A 53 2.22 -5.76 -17.15
N GLY A 54 2.07 -4.60 -16.51
CA GLY A 54 2.59 -3.32 -17.00
C GLY A 54 4.11 -3.31 -17.18
N ILE A 55 4.86 -3.94 -16.26
CA ILE A 55 6.32 -4.10 -16.37
C ILE A 55 6.69 -4.87 -17.65
N ILE A 56 6.02 -5.99 -17.90
CA ILE A 56 6.28 -6.85 -19.06
C ILE A 56 5.87 -6.19 -20.38
N THR A 57 4.78 -5.42 -20.37
CA THR A 57 4.33 -4.64 -21.53
C THR A 57 5.31 -3.52 -21.86
N THR A 58 5.78 -2.79 -20.84
CA THR A 58 6.68 -1.62 -21.05
C THR A 58 8.11 -2.05 -21.33
N PHE A 59 8.56 -3.14 -20.71
CA PHE A 59 9.92 -3.66 -20.84
C PHE A 59 9.90 -5.14 -21.22
N PRO A 60 9.64 -5.48 -22.49
CA PRO A 60 9.57 -6.87 -22.96
C PRO A 60 10.85 -7.67 -22.71
N SER A 61 12.00 -6.99 -22.67
CA SER A 61 13.31 -7.55 -22.30
C SER A 61 13.36 -8.12 -20.87
N LEU A 62 12.35 -7.85 -20.03
CA LEU A 62 12.24 -8.40 -18.68
C LEU A 62 11.39 -9.67 -18.62
N ARG A 63 10.81 -10.10 -19.74
CA ARG A 63 10.09 -11.37 -19.84
C ARG A 63 11.04 -12.52 -19.51
N VAL A 64 10.58 -13.40 -18.63
CA VAL A 64 11.20 -14.69 -18.36
C VAL A 64 10.14 -15.72 -18.67
N GLN A 65 10.30 -16.44 -19.78
CA GLN A 65 9.49 -17.62 -20.04
C GLN A 65 10.01 -18.75 -19.16
N ILE A 66 9.15 -19.23 -18.26
CA ILE A 66 9.44 -20.41 -17.44
C ILE A 66 8.79 -21.59 -18.17
N ASP A 67 9.61 -22.37 -18.85
CA ASP A 67 9.37 -23.69 -19.45
C ASP A 67 7.88 -24.08 -19.71
N GLY A 68 7.20 -23.27 -20.51
CA GLY A 68 5.99 -23.66 -21.25
C GLY A 68 4.65 -23.65 -20.54
N ASN A 69 4.55 -23.28 -19.25
CA ASN A 69 3.26 -23.37 -18.53
C ASN A 69 2.88 -22.13 -17.69
N GLY A 70 3.73 -21.11 -17.65
CA GLY A 70 3.49 -19.88 -16.87
C GLY A 70 3.27 -18.65 -17.74
N GLU A 71 2.40 -17.75 -17.29
CA GLU A 71 2.22 -16.42 -17.90
C GLU A 71 3.53 -15.61 -17.81
N GLU A 72 3.76 -14.75 -18.81
CA GLU A 72 5.03 -14.03 -18.99
C GLU A 72 5.41 -13.09 -17.82
N TYR A 73 4.48 -12.84 -16.88
CA TYR A 73 4.62 -11.96 -15.73
C TYR A 73 4.67 -12.69 -14.37
N GLU A 74 4.51 -14.01 -14.32
CA GLU A 74 4.37 -14.76 -13.05
C GLU A 74 5.57 -14.61 -12.11
N HIS A 75 6.77 -14.50 -12.67
CA HIS A 75 7.99 -14.26 -11.89
C HIS A 75 7.99 -12.90 -11.17
N PHE A 76 7.18 -11.93 -11.64
CA PHE A 76 6.94 -10.68 -10.93
C PHE A 76 5.83 -10.81 -9.89
N TYR A 77 4.71 -11.42 -10.25
CA TYR A 77 3.63 -11.71 -9.31
C TYR A 77 2.74 -12.86 -9.78
N GLU A 78 2.56 -13.86 -8.91
CA GLU A 78 1.64 -14.96 -9.11
C GLU A 78 0.47 -14.83 -8.11
N PRO A 79 -0.77 -14.59 -8.58
CA PRO A 79 -1.92 -14.41 -7.70
C PRO A 79 -2.27 -15.64 -6.87
N ALA A 80 -2.12 -16.85 -7.42
CA ALA A 80 -2.54 -18.10 -6.77
C ALA A 80 -1.69 -18.43 -5.52
N SER A 81 -0.37 -18.24 -5.62
CA SER A 81 0.57 -18.53 -4.53
C SER A 81 0.91 -17.30 -3.68
N HIS A 82 0.44 -16.11 -4.08
CA HIS A 82 0.90 -14.83 -3.54
C HIS A 82 2.43 -14.78 -3.45
N SER A 83 3.09 -15.07 -4.57
CA SER A 83 4.55 -15.11 -4.67
C SER A 83 5.05 -14.25 -5.84
N GLY A 84 6.35 -14.30 -6.11
CA GLY A 84 7.01 -13.48 -7.12
C GLY A 84 7.80 -12.32 -6.55
N PHE A 85 8.53 -11.64 -7.44
CA PHE A 85 9.48 -10.60 -7.07
C PHE A 85 8.82 -9.39 -6.36
N LEU A 86 7.64 -8.97 -6.81
CA LEU A 86 6.91 -7.85 -6.20
C LEU A 86 6.51 -8.17 -4.76
N GLU A 87 5.94 -9.35 -4.52
CA GLU A 87 5.53 -9.77 -3.17
C GLU A 87 6.75 -9.97 -2.26
N MET A 88 7.84 -10.56 -2.75
CA MET A 88 9.09 -10.70 -1.98
C MET A 88 9.62 -9.32 -1.54
N ARG A 89 9.61 -8.34 -2.44
CA ARG A 89 10.06 -6.98 -2.12
C ARG A 89 9.15 -6.29 -1.11
N LEU A 90 7.83 -6.40 -1.27
CA LEU A 90 6.85 -5.89 -0.30
C LEU A 90 7.05 -6.53 1.08
N ARG A 91 7.25 -7.85 1.16
CA ARG A 91 7.60 -8.54 2.42
C ARG A 91 8.87 -7.99 3.05
N ASN A 92 9.91 -7.69 2.27
CA ASN A 92 11.13 -7.10 2.80
C ASN A 92 10.92 -5.69 3.35
N ILE A 93 10.09 -4.89 2.69
CA ILE A 93 9.74 -3.54 3.17
C ILE A 93 8.96 -3.66 4.49
N ARG A 94 7.96 -4.55 4.56
CA ARG A 94 7.17 -4.81 5.78
C ARG A 94 8.04 -5.26 6.95
N ARG A 95 8.98 -6.20 6.73
CA ARG A 95 9.91 -6.64 7.78
C ARG A 95 10.80 -5.51 8.31
N LYS A 96 11.29 -4.64 7.41
CA LYS A 96 12.08 -3.47 7.83
C LYS A 96 11.25 -2.48 8.63
N LEU A 97 9.99 -2.31 8.26
CA LEU A 97 9.05 -1.45 8.97
C LEU A 97 8.74 -2.00 10.36
N GLU A 98 8.41 -3.30 10.47
CA GLU A 98 8.18 -3.98 11.75
C GLU A 98 9.40 -3.84 12.68
N ALA A 99 10.61 -4.05 12.15
CA ALA A 99 11.85 -3.85 12.91
C ALA A 99 12.08 -2.39 13.36
N ALA A 100 11.68 -1.40 12.56
CA ALA A 100 11.80 0.01 12.90
C ALA A 100 10.81 0.43 13.99
N LEU A 101 9.61 -0.17 14.01
CA LEU A 101 8.62 0.04 15.06
C LEU A 101 9.08 -0.56 16.40
N ASP A 102 9.71 -1.73 16.36
CA ASP A 102 10.22 -2.43 17.56
C ASP A 102 11.46 -1.75 18.18
N THR A 103 12.28 -1.10 17.34
CA THR A 103 13.50 -0.40 17.79
C THR A 103 13.32 1.08 18.09
N GLY A 104 12.09 1.63 17.95
CA GLY A 104 11.82 3.04 18.18
C GLY A 104 12.54 4.01 17.23
N ALA A 105 13.17 3.49 16.16
CA ALA A 105 13.91 4.28 15.19
C ALA A 105 12.95 4.95 14.19
N ARG A 106 12.33 6.05 14.62
CA ARG A 106 11.59 6.95 13.73
C ARG A 106 12.56 7.51 12.68
N SER A 107 12.33 7.19 11.42
CA SER A 107 13.04 7.84 10.31
C SER A 107 12.51 9.26 10.19
N GLU A 108 13.37 10.23 10.46
CA GLU A 108 13.13 11.65 10.22
C GLU A 108 13.01 11.88 8.70
N GLN A 109 11.79 11.92 8.19
CA GLN A 109 11.48 12.55 6.90
C GLN A 109 10.32 13.53 7.09
N ASP A 110 10.74 14.77 7.35
CA ASP A 110 10.27 16.07 6.87
C ASP A 110 8.77 16.34 6.57
N GLN A 111 8.26 17.26 7.38
CA GLN A 111 7.28 18.34 7.15
C GLN A 111 5.88 18.06 6.57
N GLY A 112 4.88 18.18 7.45
CA GLY A 112 3.50 18.48 7.10
C GLY A 112 2.51 18.18 8.23
N GLU A 113 2.32 19.15 9.15
CA GLU A 113 1.22 19.20 10.14
C GLU A 113 1.02 17.92 10.98
N SER A 114 1.89 17.73 11.98
CA SER A 114 1.77 16.65 12.98
C SER A 114 0.61 16.91 13.95
N SER A 115 -0.62 16.67 13.49
CA SER A 115 -1.73 16.32 14.37
C SER A 115 -1.57 14.87 14.80
N GLU A 116 -1.82 14.52 16.06
CA GLU A 116 -1.87 13.13 16.57
C GLU A 116 -2.67 12.20 15.64
N THR A 117 -3.70 12.72 14.96
CA THR A 117 -4.48 11.98 13.97
C THR A 117 -3.69 11.54 12.73
N GLY A 118 -2.69 12.30 12.27
CA GLY A 118 -1.82 11.92 11.16
C GLY A 118 -0.90 10.74 11.50
N GLU A 119 -0.43 10.67 12.75
CA GLU A 119 0.32 9.52 13.25
C GLU A 119 -0.54 8.25 13.25
N TRP A 120 -1.80 8.34 13.70
CA TRP A 120 -2.74 7.22 13.65
C TRP A 120 -3.03 6.72 12.23
N ILE A 121 -3.17 7.64 11.27
CA ILE A 121 -3.36 7.28 9.85
C ILE A 121 -2.13 6.56 9.30
N THR A 122 -0.95 7.03 9.67
CA THR A 122 0.31 6.40 9.27
C THR A 122 0.43 5.00 9.87
N LEU A 123 0.16 4.85 11.17
CA LEU A 123 0.14 3.57 11.87
C LEU A 123 -0.83 2.57 11.23
N MET A 124 -2.07 2.96 10.94
CA MET A 124 -3.04 2.04 10.32
C MET A 124 -2.70 1.65 8.89
N LYS A 125 -2.01 2.50 8.12
CA LYS A 125 -1.50 2.17 6.78
C LYS A 125 -0.34 1.17 6.86
N GLN A 126 0.40 1.20 7.96
CA GLN A 126 1.58 0.37 8.24
C GLN A 126 1.25 -1.01 8.82
N LEU A 127 0.22 -1.12 9.66
CA LEU A 127 -0.10 -2.37 10.35
C LEU A 127 -0.87 -3.37 9.47
N ARG A 128 -0.42 -4.63 9.49
CA ARG A 128 -1.17 -5.76 8.93
C ARG A 128 -2.41 -6.03 9.78
N PRO A 129 -3.57 -6.36 9.20
CA PRO A 129 -4.65 -7.03 9.92
C PRO A 129 -4.19 -8.42 10.38
N SER A 130 -3.78 -8.50 11.64
CA SER A 130 -3.44 -9.73 12.37
C SER A 130 -4.15 -9.67 13.72
N SER A 131 -4.34 -10.82 14.38
CA SER A 131 -4.96 -10.88 15.72
C SER A 131 -4.31 -9.92 16.72
N GLU A 132 -2.98 -9.78 16.64
CA GLU A 132 -2.18 -8.87 17.46
C GLU A 132 -2.41 -7.39 17.13
N ASN A 133 -2.53 -7.05 15.85
CA ASN A 133 -2.65 -5.65 15.40
C ASN A 133 -4.09 -5.13 15.34
N ILE A 134 -5.09 -6.02 15.33
CA ILE A 134 -6.52 -5.64 15.25
C ILE A 134 -6.91 -4.59 16.31
N PRO A 135 -6.50 -4.72 17.60
CA PRO A 135 -6.79 -3.70 18.61
C PRO A 135 -6.22 -2.32 18.25
N SER A 136 -4.96 -2.27 17.82
CA SER A 136 -4.27 -1.03 17.43
C SER A 136 -4.90 -0.40 16.19
N ILE A 137 -5.26 -1.21 15.19
CA ILE A 137 -5.96 -0.75 13.98
C ILE A 137 -7.33 -0.17 14.34
N LYS A 138 -8.11 -0.87 15.18
CA LYS A 138 -9.42 -0.36 15.64
C LYS A 138 -9.28 0.96 16.39
N SER A 139 -8.28 1.08 17.27
CA SER A 139 -7.98 2.32 17.97
C SER A 139 -7.59 3.46 17.01
N ALA A 140 -6.75 3.19 16.01
CA ALA A 140 -6.41 4.17 14.99
C ALA A 140 -7.63 4.63 14.18
N MET A 141 -8.51 3.69 13.81
CA MET A 141 -9.76 3.98 13.10
C MET A 141 -10.72 4.83 13.94
N GLU A 142 -10.77 4.57 15.25
CA GLU A 142 -11.54 5.34 16.23
C GLU A 142 -11.03 6.79 16.33
N ASN A 143 -9.74 6.95 16.60
CA ASN A 143 -9.11 8.25 16.82
C ASN A 143 -9.15 9.14 15.56
N THR A 144 -9.24 8.55 14.37
CA THR A 144 -9.28 9.29 13.10
C THR A 144 -10.71 9.54 12.58
N TYR A 145 -11.75 9.07 13.29
CA TYR A 145 -13.15 9.16 12.86
C TYR A 145 -13.59 10.60 12.54
N THR A 146 -13.38 11.55 13.47
CA THR A 146 -13.83 12.94 13.29
C THR A 146 -13.14 13.62 12.11
N ARG A 147 -11.81 13.42 11.97
CA ARG A 147 -11.04 13.94 10.84
C ARG A 147 -11.55 13.35 9.53
N ARG A 148 -11.71 12.03 9.47
CA ARG A 148 -12.24 11.31 8.31
C ARG A 148 -13.60 11.84 7.90
N ARG A 149 -14.53 11.99 8.85
CA ARG A 149 -15.90 12.43 8.55
C ARG A 149 -15.97 13.88 8.08
N SER A 150 -15.18 14.75 8.69
CA SER A 150 -15.00 16.13 8.24
C SER A 150 -14.45 16.17 6.81
N TRP A 151 -13.41 15.39 6.51
CA TRP A 151 -12.84 15.30 5.16
C TRP A 151 -13.83 14.79 4.13
N ILE A 152 -14.52 13.67 4.41
CA ILE A 152 -15.54 13.11 3.50
C ILE A 152 -16.66 14.10 3.22
N SER A 153 -17.11 14.83 4.24
CA SER A 153 -18.24 15.76 4.08
C SER A 153 -17.84 17.06 3.37
N LYS A 154 -16.59 17.52 3.55
CA LYS A 154 -16.12 18.81 2.98
C LYS A 154 -15.49 18.66 1.60
N ALA A 155 -14.66 17.64 1.42
CA ALA A 155 -13.92 17.41 0.18
C ALA A 155 -14.68 16.51 -0.81
N THR A 156 -15.75 15.84 -0.35
CA THR A 156 -16.57 14.91 -1.15
C THR A 156 -15.73 13.95 -2.01
N PRO A 157 -14.76 13.22 -1.42
CA PRO A 157 -13.88 12.33 -2.15
C PRO A 157 -14.66 11.15 -2.73
N THR A 158 -14.15 10.62 -3.84
CA THR A 158 -14.62 9.37 -4.43
C THR A 158 -14.36 8.18 -3.49
N LEU A 159 -15.07 7.08 -3.71
CA LEU A 159 -14.89 5.85 -2.92
C LEU A 159 -13.46 5.32 -3.00
N THR A 160 -12.81 5.45 -4.16
CA THR A 160 -11.41 5.06 -4.37
C THR A 160 -10.45 5.90 -3.52
N GLU A 161 -10.65 7.22 -3.44
CA GLU A 161 -9.82 8.09 -2.61
C GLU A 161 -9.99 7.78 -1.12
N ILE A 162 -11.22 7.49 -0.69
CA ILE A 162 -11.50 7.07 0.70
C ILE A 162 -10.74 5.78 1.03
N PHE A 163 -10.77 4.78 0.15
CA PHE A 163 -10.06 3.51 0.38
C PHE A 163 -8.56 3.65 0.30
N ASN A 164 -8.02 4.58 -0.47
CA ASN A 164 -6.57 4.85 -0.46
C ASN A 164 -6.13 5.49 0.86
N GLU A 165 -6.92 6.41 1.40
CA GLU A 165 -6.60 7.07 2.67
C GLU A 165 -6.86 6.15 3.88
N TYR A 166 -7.92 5.35 3.83
CA TYR A 166 -8.33 4.41 4.89
C TYR A 166 -8.44 2.97 4.35
N PRO A 167 -7.31 2.32 4.01
CA PRO A 167 -7.31 1.02 3.33
C PRO A 167 -7.87 -0.13 4.15
N ARG A 168 -7.95 0.01 5.48
CA ARG A 168 -8.48 -1.02 6.37
C ARG A 168 -9.96 -1.33 6.13
N PHE A 169 -10.72 -0.43 5.47
CA PHE A 169 -12.09 -0.73 5.07
C PHE A 169 -12.20 -1.86 4.03
N LEU A 170 -11.15 -2.10 3.23
CA LEU A 170 -11.16 -3.15 2.21
C LEU A 170 -10.94 -4.55 2.79
N ASP A 171 -10.13 -4.66 3.84
CA ASP A 171 -9.71 -5.95 4.40
C ASP A 171 -10.16 -6.20 5.84
N MET A 172 -10.80 -5.23 6.49
CA MET A 172 -11.55 -5.39 7.73
C MET A 172 -12.99 -4.83 7.56
N PRO A 173 -13.90 -5.57 6.90
CA PRO A 173 -15.24 -5.08 6.57
C PRO A 173 -16.06 -4.60 7.76
N SER A 174 -15.86 -5.20 8.94
CA SER A 174 -16.57 -4.81 10.18
C SER A 174 -16.31 -3.35 10.61
N LEU A 175 -15.27 -2.71 10.09
CA LEU A 175 -15.02 -1.29 10.32
C LEU A 175 -16.07 -0.40 9.65
N MET A 176 -16.66 -0.83 8.52
CA MET A 176 -17.72 -0.09 7.84
C MET A 176 -18.99 -0.07 8.70
N ASP A 177 -19.37 -1.20 9.29
CA ASP A 177 -20.54 -1.30 10.16
C ASP A 177 -20.41 -0.38 11.38
N ILE A 178 -19.22 -0.34 11.97
CA ILE A 178 -18.89 0.56 13.09
C ILE A 178 -19.00 2.03 12.66
N GLU A 179 -18.50 2.35 11.47
CA GLU A 179 -18.53 3.71 10.92
C GLU A 179 -19.97 4.21 10.76
N PHE A 180 -20.83 3.44 10.09
CA PHE A 180 -22.23 3.81 9.88
C PHE A 180 -23.03 3.83 11.19
N GLY A 181 -22.81 2.86 12.08
CA GLY A 181 -23.49 2.81 13.37
C GLY A 181 -23.22 4.04 14.25
N LYS A 182 -22.08 4.72 14.08
CA LYS A 182 -21.80 5.98 14.77
C LYS A 182 -22.49 7.20 14.17
N LEU A 183 -22.66 7.22 12.86
CA LEU A 183 -23.38 8.29 12.17
C LEU A 183 -24.86 8.31 12.59
N GLU A 184 -25.48 7.13 12.69
CA GLU A 184 -26.86 7.00 13.15
C GLU A 184 -27.03 7.46 14.61
N LYS A 185 -26.06 7.16 15.48
CA LYS A 185 -26.08 7.62 16.87
C LYS A 185 -25.92 9.13 17.01
N GLN A 186 -25.10 9.77 16.18
CA GLN A 186 -24.91 11.23 16.19
C GLN A 186 -26.09 12.00 15.63
N THR A 187 -26.82 11.44 14.66
CA THR A 187 -28.05 12.06 14.13
C THR A 187 -29.21 11.95 15.12
N ASN A 188 -29.32 10.82 15.84
CA ASN A 188 -30.36 10.61 16.84
C ASN A 188 -30.15 11.41 18.14
N SER A 189 -28.92 11.79 18.50
CA SER A 189 -28.66 12.62 19.69
C SER A 189 -28.92 14.12 19.46
N SER A 190 -28.90 14.59 18.20
CA SER A 190 -29.21 15.98 17.84
C SER A 190 -30.71 16.27 17.69
N GLY A 191 -31.56 15.23 17.69
CA GLY A 191 -33.01 15.35 17.45
C GLY A 191 -33.90 15.63 18.65
N ASN A 192 -33.38 15.58 19.89
CA ASN A 192 -34.23 15.67 21.09
C ASN A 192 -34.23 17.09 21.68
N GLY A 193 -34.82 18.04 20.96
CA GLY A 193 -34.76 19.45 21.33
C GLY A 193 -35.87 20.36 20.83
N LYS A 194 -37.05 19.86 20.42
CA LYS A 194 -38.26 20.70 20.25
C LYS A 194 -39.52 19.94 20.64
N ARG A 195 -39.84 19.93 21.93
CA ARG A 195 -41.21 19.72 22.42
C ARG A 195 -42.02 20.96 22.04
N ALA A 196 -42.78 20.90 20.96
CA ALA A 196 -43.88 21.82 20.74
C ALA A 196 -45.07 21.29 21.55
N SER A 197 -45.21 21.79 22.77
CA SER A 197 -46.47 21.74 23.51
C SER A 197 -47.45 22.72 22.86
N PHE A 198 -48.44 22.19 22.15
CA PHE A 198 -49.68 22.93 21.87
C PHE A 198 -50.77 22.34 22.76
N GLN A 199 -51.14 23.10 23.78
CA GLN A 199 -52.40 22.99 24.51
C GLN A 199 -53.17 24.30 24.33
N SER A 200 -54.24 24.26 23.54
CA SER A 200 -55.56 24.85 23.78
C SER A 200 -56.38 24.74 22.50
#